data_AF-A0A3D9UFC1-F1
#
_entry.id   AF-A0A3D9UFC1-F1
#
_cell.length_a   1.000
_cell.length_b   1.000
_cell.length_c   1.000
_cell.angle_alpha   90.00
_cell.angle_beta   90.00
_cell.angle_gamma   90.00
#
_symmetry.space_group_name_H-M   'P 1'
#
loop_
_entity.id
_entity.type
_entity.pdbx_description
1 polymer ?
#
loop_
_entity_poly.entity_id
_entity_poly.type
_entity_poly.pdbx_seq_one_letter_code
_entity_poly.pdbx_strand_id
1 'polypeptide(L)'
;MIPPRSALKKDKLASEYHRRKIDELGDPLLVLDKYVDFSALADTVDRVAPRSSSPKGGRPPFPTEVMVRIIILKHFHHLSDEKMEYQLLDRMSWQRFCRLTNVINIPDRNTIGYFEKRIGQEDARALFEEAKRQLSAQGFIPRGGQLIDATLIPVPKQLVFFQIRIGVIIIHVQ
;
A
#
# COMPACT_ATOMS: atom_id res chain seq x y z
N MET A 1 34.96 26.99 27.14
CA MET A 1 34.22 27.10 25.87
C MET A 1 32.76 26.80 26.13
N ILE A 2 31.84 27.70 25.76
CA ILE A 2 30.40 27.44 25.84
C ILE A 2 30.02 26.68 24.57
N PRO A 3 29.37 25.51 24.66
CA PRO A 3 28.95 24.78 23.46
C PRO A 3 27.99 25.64 22.63
N PRO A 4 28.08 25.59 21.28
CA PRO A 4 27.21 26.38 20.42
C PRO A 4 25.75 25.98 20.67
N ARG A 5 24.86 26.97 20.73
CA ARG A 5 23.41 26.73 20.80
C ARG A 5 22.98 25.93 19.56
N SER A 6 22.29 24.82 19.79
CA SER A 6 21.78 23.95 18.72
C SER A 6 20.25 23.95 18.71
N ALA A 7 19.66 23.97 17.52
CA ALA A 7 18.22 23.76 17.34
C ALA A 7 17.80 22.29 17.58
N LEU A 8 18.76 21.36 17.64
CA LEU A 8 18.50 19.95 17.87
C LEU A 8 18.08 19.71 19.32
N LYS A 9 16.81 19.37 19.51
CA LYS A 9 16.27 18.89 20.79
C LYS A 9 16.20 17.37 20.76
N LYS A 10 16.99 16.71 21.60
CA LYS A 10 16.97 15.24 21.72
C LYS A 10 15.88 14.84 22.71
N ASP A 11 14.94 14.02 22.27
CA ASP A 11 13.87 13.46 23.10
C ASP A 11 13.65 11.99 22.73
N LYS A 12 13.34 11.15 23.72
CA LYS A 12 13.08 9.71 23.50
C LYS A 12 11.79 9.47 22.72
N LEU A 13 10.86 10.43 22.74
CA LEU A 13 9.57 10.41 22.06
C LEU A 13 9.60 11.13 20.70
N ALA A 14 10.78 11.55 20.22
CA ALA A 14 10.90 12.25 18.95
C ALA A 14 10.24 11.50 17.78
N SER A 15 10.38 10.16 17.73
CA SER A 15 9.76 9.32 16.71
C SER A 15 8.22 9.34 16.76
N GLU A 16 7.63 9.34 17.96
CA GLU A 16 6.17 9.42 18.13
C GLU A 16 5.65 10.81 17.76
N TYR A 17 6.38 11.86 18.14
CA TYR A 17 6.06 13.23 17.76
C TYR A 17 6.08 13.42 16.23
N HIS A 18 7.15 12.97 15.56
CA HIS A 18 7.22 13.02 14.09
C HIS A 18 6.09 12.22 13.44
N ARG A 19 5.76 11.04 13.98
CA ARG A 19 4.65 10.23 13.50
C ARG A 19 3.32 10.98 13.58
N ARG A 20 2.98 11.54 14.75
CA ARG A 20 1.74 12.33 14.91
C ARG A 20 1.72 13.52 13.95
N LYS A 21 2.87 14.16 13.75
CA LYS A 21 2.97 15.28 12.81
C LYS A 21 2.72 14.87 11.37
N ILE A 22 3.24 13.72 10.94
CA ILE A 22 2.98 13.15 9.62
C ILE A 22 1.48 12.82 9.47
N ASP A 23 0.85 12.23 10.49
CA ASP A 23 -0.57 11.92 10.48
C ASP A 23 -1.42 13.21 10.35
N GLU A 24 -1.06 14.28 11.05
CA GLU A 24 -1.68 15.62 10.93
C GLU A 24 -1.49 16.26 9.55
N LEU A 25 -0.34 16.04 8.92
CA LEU A 25 -0.03 16.57 7.58
C LEU A 25 -0.77 15.81 6.46
N GLY A 26 -1.41 14.70 6.77
CA GLY A 26 -2.21 13.91 5.84
C GLY A 26 -1.42 12.79 5.17
N ASP A 27 -1.01 11.79 5.96
CA ASP A 27 -0.36 10.58 5.45
C ASP A 27 -1.26 9.84 4.43
N PRO A 28 -0.86 9.75 3.14
CA PRO A 28 -1.62 9.04 2.12
C PRO A 28 -1.83 7.55 2.44
N LEU A 29 -0.90 6.93 3.19
CA LEU A 29 -1.01 5.53 3.60
C LEU A 29 -2.13 5.31 4.61
N LEU A 30 -2.50 6.32 5.42
CA LEU A 30 -3.66 6.23 6.29
C LEU A 30 -4.97 6.27 5.52
N VAL A 31 -5.03 7.03 4.42
CA VAL A 31 -6.19 7.05 3.54
C VAL A 31 -6.36 5.68 2.88
N LEU A 32 -5.27 5.10 2.39
CA LEU A 32 -5.27 3.76 1.82
C LEU A 32 -5.70 2.71 2.86
N ASP A 33 -5.14 2.74 4.08
CA ASP A 33 -5.48 1.83 5.19
C ASP A 33 -6.95 1.95 5.62
N LYS A 34 -7.53 3.15 5.50
CA LYS A 34 -8.90 3.43 5.92
C LYS A 34 -9.95 2.93 4.91
N TYR A 35 -9.67 3.06 3.62
CA TYR A 35 -10.68 2.88 2.58
C TYR A 35 -10.52 1.61 1.74
N VAL A 36 -9.42 0.88 1.91
CA VAL A 36 -9.22 -0.43 1.29
C VAL A 36 -9.38 -1.52 2.35
N ASP A 37 -10.29 -2.45 2.10
CA ASP A 37 -10.53 -3.64 2.93
C ASP A 37 -9.48 -4.72 2.63
N PHE A 38 -8.32 -4.57 3.25
CA PHE A 38 -7.22 -5.53 3.11
C PHE A 38 -7.55 -6.92 3.65
N SER A 39 -8.45 -7.02 4.64
CA SER A 39 -8.88 -8.33 5.17
C SER A 39 -9.66 -9.09 4.10
N ALA A 40 -10.64 -8.45 3.45
CA ALA A 40 -11.41 -9.08 2.39
C ALA A 40 -10.55 -9.47 1.17
N LEU A 41 -9.56 -8.64 0.83
CA LEU A 41 -8.57 -8.98 -0.20
C LEU A 41 -7.72 -10.19 0.21
N ALA A 42 -7.27 -10.24 1.45
CA ALA A 42 -6.50 -11.37 1.96
C ALA A 42 -7.31 -12.68 1.98
N ASP A 43 -8.57 -12.62 2.40
CA ASP A 43 -9.49 -13.76 2.39
C ASP A 43 -9.75 -14.27 0.97
N THR A 44 -9.81 -13.36 -0.01
CA THR A 44 -9.93 -13.71 -1.42
C THR A 44 -8.68 -14.45 -1.88
N VAL A 45 -7.49 -13.94 -1.57
CA VAL A 45 -6.21 -14.59 -1.91
C VAL A 45 -6.09 -15.96 -1.27
N ASP A 46 -6.39 -16.10 0.02
CA ASP A 46 -6.27 -17.39 0.72
C ASP A 46 -7.29 -18.43 0.18
N ARG A 47 -8.37 -17.98 -0.48
CA ARG A 47 -9.35 -18.85 -1.16
C ARG A 47 -8.88 -19.30 -2.55
N VAL A 48 -8.35 -18.39 -3.38
CA VAL A 48 -7.96 -18.69 -4.77
C VAL A 48 -6.55 -19.27 -4.87
N ALA A 49 -5.66 -18.89 -3.96
CA ALA A 49 -4.29 -19.34 -3.88
C ALA A 49 -3.92 -19.73 -2.43
N PRO A 50 -4.48 -20.85 -1.91
CA PRO A 50 -4.25 -21.29 -0.55
C PRO A 50 -2.77 -21.47 -0.22
N ARG A 51 -2.40 -21.19 1.03
CA ARG A 51 -1.02 -21.38 1.49
C ARG A 51 -0.69 -22.87 1.49
N SER A 52 0.50 -23.22 1.02
CA SER A 52 1.01 -24.58 1.20
C SER A 52 1.29 -24.83 2.68
N SER A 53 0.45 -25.65 3.32
CA SER A 53 0.76 -26.17 4.65
C SER A 53 1.77 -27.31 4.47
N SER A 54 3.05 -27.05 4.69
CA SER A 54 4.04 -28.14 4.73
C SER A 54 3.89 -28.91 6.05
N PRO A 55 3.56 -30.21 6.04
CA PRO A 55 3.52 -31.01 7.26
C PRO A 55 4.92 -31.26 7.86
N LYS A 56 5.99 -30.96 7.10
CA LYS A 56 7.39 -31.22 7.51
C LYS A 56 7.98 -30.16 8.44
N GLY A 57 7.21 -29.14 8.84
CA GLY A 57 7.71 -28.01 9.62
C GLY A 57 8.61 -27.07 8.80
N GLY A 58 8.71 -25.83 9.26
CA GLY A 58 9.45 -24.75 8.60
C GLY A 58 9.06 -23.39 9.18
N ARG A 59 9.74 -22.32 8.77
CA ARG A 59 9.35 -20.95 9.15
C ARG A 59 7.93 -20.68 8.64
N PRO A 60 6.99 -20.28 9.51
CA PRO A 60 5.63 -19.96 9.07
C PRO A 60 5.64 -18.86 8.00
N PRO A 61 4.76 -18.94 6.98
CA PRO A 61 4.64 -17.88 5.99
C PRO A 61 4.12 -16.60 6.65
N PHE A 62 4.46 -15.45 6.07
CA PHE A 62 3.88 -14.18 6.49
C PHE A 62 2.34 -14.19 6.34
N PRO A 63 1.60 -13.44 7.16
CA PRO A 63 0.15 -13.28 6.99
C PRO A 63 -0.18 -12.77 5.59
N THR A 64 -1.22 -13.32 4.96
CA THR A 64 -1.61 -12.93 3.60
C THR A 64 -1.96 -11.44 3.52
N GLU A 65 -2.62 -10.87 4.53
CA GLU A 65 -2.92 -9.42 4.55
C GLU A 65 -1.65 -8.56 4.46
N VAL A 66 -0.59 -8.94 5.20
CA VAL A 66 0.71 -8.24 5.15
C VAL A 66 1.28 -8.28 3.73
N MET A 67 1.24 -9.46 3.09
CA MET A 67 1.75 -9.61 1.73
C MET A 67 0.89 -8.86 0.70
N VAL A 68 -0.44 -8.87 0.84
CA VAL A 68 -1.35 -8.09 -0.02
C VAL A 68 -1.05 -6.59 0.07
N ARG A 69 -0.85 -6.05 1.29
CA ARG A 69 -0.44 -4.65 1.51
C ARG A 69 0.87 -4.32 0.79
N ILE A 70 1.86 -5.22 0.88
CA ILE A 70 3.16 -5.06 0.21
C ILE A 70 3.01 -5.05 -1.31
N ILE A 71 2.24 -5.99 -1.88
CA ILE A 71 2.02 -6.07 -3.33
C ILE A 71 1.29 -4.83 -3.85
N ILE A 72 0.27 -4.36 -3.11
CA ILE A 72 -0.44 -3.14 -3.46
C ILE A 72 0.51 -1.93 -3.47
N LEU A 73 1.36 -1.75 -2.45
CA LEU A 73 2.38 -0.69 -2.45
C LEU A 73 3.36 -0.85 -3.61
N LYS A 74 3.87 -2.07 -3.84
CA LYS A 74 4.79 -2.36 -4.94
C LYS A 74 4.22 -1.92 -6.28
N HIS A 75 2.95 -2.24 -6.57
CA HIS A 75 2.28 -1.83 -7.81
C HIS A 75 2.02 -0.32 -7.88
N PHE A 76 1.53 0.28 -6.79
CA PHE A 76 1.34 1.72 -6.69
C PHE A 76 2.63 2.52 -6.88
N HIS A 77 3.81 1.94 -6.64
CA HIS A 77 5.08 2.64 -6.79
C HIS A 77 5.92 2.10 -7.96
N HIS A 78 5.39 1.15 -8.73
CA HIS A 78 6.10 0.42 -9.80
C HIS A 78 7.49 -0.07 -9.39
N LEU A 79 7.58 -0.69 -8.21
CA LEU A 79 8.84 -1.17 -7.65
C LEU A 79 9.14 -2.60 -8.10
N SER A 80 10.44 -2.92 -8.23
CA SER A 80 10.91 -4.30 -8.24
C SER A 80 10.87 -4.91 -6.83
N ASP A 81 11.05 -6.21 -6.71
CA ASP A 81 11.12 -6.90 -5.41
C ASP A 81 12.29 -6.37 -4.56
N GLU A 82 13.46 -6.15 -5.16
CA GLU A 82 14.62 -5.58 -4.46
C GLU A 82 14.33 -4.16 -3.94
N LYS A 83 13.68 -3.33 -4.77
CA LYS A 83 13.33 -1.97 -4.36
C LYS A 83 12.28 -2.01 -3.26
N MET A 84 11.29 -2.90 -3.35
CA MET A 84 10.26 -3.05 -2.33
C MET A 84 10.86 -3.48 -0.99
N GLU A 85 11.75 -4.47 -0.97
CA GLU A 85 12.50 -4.88 0.23
C GLU A 85 13.28 -3.70 0.84
N TYR A 86 14.03 -2.96 0.02
CA TYR A 86 14.77 -1.79 0.47
C TYR A 86 13.85 -0.75 1.11
N GLN A 87 12.71 -0.44 0.49
CA GLN A 87 11.76 0.53 1.05
C GLN A 87 11.13 0.04 2.36
N LEU A 88 10.86 -1.26 2.52
CA LEU A 88 10.37 -1.81 3.79
C LEU A 88 11.41 -1.67 4.91
N LEU A 89 12.71 -1.78 4.60
CA LEU A 89 13.78 -1.63 5.59
C LEU A 89 14.03 -0.15 5.95
N ASP A 90 13.92 0.75 4.97
CA ASP A 90 14.25 2.18 5.14
C ASP A 90 13.08 3.01 5.70
N ARG A 91 11.84 2.70 5.31
CA ARG A 91 10.68 3.57 5.59
C ARG A 91 9.78 3.02 6.68
N MET A 92 9.85 3.64 7.87
CA MET A 92 8.97 3.32 8.99
C MET A 92 7.48 3.47 8.68
N SER A 93 7.10 4.41 7.80
CA SER A 93 5.71 4.58 7.37
C SER A 93 5.18 3.36 6.60
N TRP A 94 6.03 2.73 5.79
CA TRP A 94 5.69 1.52 5.03
C TRP A 94 5.60 0.31 5.95
N GLN A 95 6.55 0.17 6.89
CA GLN A 95 6.44 -0.86 7.93
C GLN A 95 5.14 -0.72 8.72
N ARG A 96 4.76 0.50 9.12
CA ARG A 96 3.50 0.77 9.81
C ARG A 96 2.29 0.36 9.00
N PHE A 97 2.24 0.77 7.74
CA PHE A 97 1.15 0.43 6.84
C PHE A 97 1.03 -1.09 6.64
N CYS A 98 2.16 -1.79 6.49
CA CYS A 98 2.22 -3.25 6.32
C CYS A 98 2.13 -4.06 7.63
N ARG A 99 1.86 -3.42 8.79
CA ARG A 99 1.80 -4.06 10.11
C ARG A 99 3.12 -4.71 10.58
N LEU A 100 4.26 -4.13 10.20
CA LEU A 100 5.62 -4.60 10.46
C LEU A 100 6.40 -3.78 11.51
N THR A 101 5.80 -2.77 12.17
CA THR A 101 6.54 -1.83 13.04
C THR A 101 7.26 -2.48 14.23
N ASN A 102 6.75 -3.60 14.76
CA ASN A 102 7.26 -4.23 15.98
C ASN A 102 7.81 -5.64 15.72
N VAL A 103 8.23 -5.94 14.49
CA VAL A 103 8.78 -7.25 14.13
C VAL A 103 10.19 -7.09 13.57
N ILE A 104 11.08 -8.03 13.91
CA ILE A 104 12.44 -8.07 13.36
C ILE A 104 12.48 -8.64 11.94
N ASN A 105 11.41 -9.35 11.56
CA ASN A 105 11.32 -10.12 10.34
C ASN A 105 10.59 -9.32 9.26
N ILE A 106 11.31 -8.89 8.23
CA ILE A 106 10.75 -8.21 7.05
C ILE A 106 10.78 -9.19 5.87
N PRO A 107 9.71 -9.24 5.03
CA PRO A 107 9.74 -10.00 3.79
C PRO A 107 10.88 -9.52 2.87
N ASP A 108 11.78 -10.44 2.53
CA ASP A 108 12.85 -10.18 1.56
C ASP A 108 12.31 -10.26 0.12
N ARG A 109 13.13 -9.87 -0.86
CA ARG A 109 12.77 -9.91 -2.28
C ARG A 109 12.26 -11.28 -2.73
N ASN A 110 12.84 -12.35 -2.19
CA ASN A 110 12.46 -13.71 -2.54
C ASN A 110 11.07 -14.03 -2.01
N THR A 111 10.78 -13.68 -0.75
CA THR A 111 9.47 -13.85 -0.12
C THR A 111 8.39 -13.10 -0.90
N ILE A 112 8.67 -11.87 -1.34
CA ILE A 112 7.75 -11.07 -2.15
C ILE A 112 7.50 -11.76 -3.50
N GLY A 113 8.56 -12.13 -4.22
CA GLY A 113 8.44 -12.81 -5.52
C GLY A 113 7.79 -14.19 -5.42
N TYR A 114 8.01 -14.94 -4.33
CA TYR A 114 7.32 -16.21 -4.09
C TYR A 114 5.82 -16.01 -3.88
N PHE A 115 5.42 -14.96 -3.17
CA PHE A 115 4.01 -14.64 -2.99
C PHE A 115 3.34 -14.27 -4.31
N GLU A 116 3.97 -13.41 -5.13
CA GLU A 116 3.43 -13.08 -6.46
C GLU A 116 3.34 -14.29 -7.37
N LYS A 117 4.34 -15.17 -7.36
CA LYS A 117 4.29 -16.43 -8.11
C LYS A 117 3.17 -17.34 -7.63
N ARG A 118 2.89 -17.36 -6.34
CA ARG A 118 1.83 -18.18 -5.75
C ARG A 118 0.45 -17.72 -6.18
N ILE A 119 0.19 -16.42 -6.18
CA ILE A 119 -1.11 -15.87 -6.59
C ILE A 119 -1.23 -15.73 -8.11
N GLY A 120 -0.11 -15.58 -8.82
CA GLY A 120 -0.10 -15.31 -10.25
C GLY A 120 -0.21 -13.81 -10.58
N GLN A 121 0.29 -13.44 -11.75
CA GLN A 121 0.38 -12.04 -12.18
C GLN A 121 -1.01 -11.39 -12.38
N GLU A 122 -1.97 -12.16 -12.88
CA GLU A 122 -3.34 -11.67 -13.09
C GLU A 122 -4.03 -11.36 -11.76
N ASP A 123 -3.88 -12.22 -10.75
CA ASP A 123 -4.47 -11.96 -9.42
C ASP A 123 -3.74 -10.83 -8.68
N ALA A 124 -2.42 -10.72 -8.80
CA ALA A 124 -1.67 -9.57 -8.28
C ALA A 124 -2.19 -8.25 -8.87
N ARG A 125 -2.44 -8.24 -10.18
CA ARG A 125 -3.06 -7.11 -10.88
C ARG A 125 -4.50 -6.87 -10.40
N ALA A 126 -5.29 -7.92 -10.23
CA ALA A 126 -6.67 -7.82 -9.75
C ALA A 126 -6.76 -7.22 -8.34
N LEU A 127 -5.84 -7.56 -7.44
CA LEU A 127 -5.74 -6.94 -6.12
C LEU A 127 -5.52 -5.42 -6.21
N PHE A 128 -4.63 -5.00 -7.11
CA PHE A 128 -4.36 -3.59 -7.36
C PHE A 128 -5.58 -2.86 -7.94
N GLU A 129 -6.27 -3.47 -8.92
CA GLU A 129 -7.49 -2.90 -9.49
C GLU A 129 -8.62 -2.80 -8.47
N GLU A 130 -8.80 -3.81 -7.62
CA GLU A 130 -9.82 -3.79 -6.57
C GLU A 130 -9.54 -2.72 -5.52
N ALA A 131 -8.27 -2.56 -5.10
CA ALA A 131 -7.88 -1.46 -4.21
C ALA A 131 -8.20 -0.09 -4.82
N LYS A 132 -7.91 0.11 -6.12
CA LYS A 132 -8.28 1.33 -6.84
C LYS A 132 -9.79 1.52 -6.93
N ARG A 133 -10.57 0.46 -7.13
CA ARG A 133 -12.03 0.50 -7.17
C ARG A 133 -12.61 0.98 -5.84
N GLN A 134 -12.11 0.45 -4.72
CA GLN A 134 -12.56 0.84 -3.37
C GLN A 134 -12.22 2.30 -3.07
N LEU A 135 -11.02 2.76 -3.43
CA LEU A 135 -10.65 4.18 -3.34
C LEU A 135 -11.55 5.08 -4.20
N SER A 136 -11.81 4.66 -5.44
CA SER A 136 -12.64 5.42 -6.38
C SER A 136 -14.08 5.57 -5.87
N ALA A 137 -14.62 4.53 -5.23
CA ALA A 137 -15.95 4.59 -4.60
C ALA A 137 -16.05 5.62 -3.47
N GLN A 138 -14.92 6.00 -2.88
CA GLN A 138 -14.82 7.05 -1.85
C GLN A 138 -14.44 8.42 -2.43
N GLY A 139 -14.43 8.56 -3.75
CA GLY A 139 -14.09 9.80 -4.43
C GLY A 139 -12.59 10.09 -4.47
N PHE A 140 -11.74 9.06 -4.43
CA PHE A 140 -10.30 9.20 -4.61
C PHE A 140 -9.86 8.67 -5.96
N ILE A 141 -9.17 9.50 -6.75
CA ILE A 141 -8.63 9.08 -8.05
C ILE A 141 -7.11 8.94 -7.94
N PRO A 142 -6.55 7.74 -8.08
CA PRO A 142 -5.10 7.56 -8.19
C PRO A 142 -4.62 8.21 -9.49
N ARG A 143 -3.70 9.18 -9.42
CA ARG A 143 -3.10 9.77 -10.62
C ARG A 143 -2.13 8.76 -11.25
N GLY A 144 -2.35 8.41 -12.51
CA GLY A 144 -1.38 7.67 -13.33
C GLY A 144 -0.98 6.28 -12.83
N GLY A 145 -1.81 5.63 -11.99
CA GLY A 145 -1.47 4.33 -11.40
C GLY A 145 -0.44 4.38 -10.27
N GLN A 146 -0.10 5.59 -9.79
CA GLN A 146 0.93 5.82 -8.80
C GLN A 146 0.38 6.36 -7.47
N LEU A 147 0.81 5.79 -6.34
CA LEU A 147 0.67 6.40 -5.01
C LEU A 147 1.91 7.26 -4.69
N ILE A 148 2.46 7.97 -5.69
CA ILE A 148 3.69 8.76 -5.46
C ILE A 148 3.30 10.09 -4.85
N ASP A 149 3.50 10.24 -3.54
CA ASP A 149 3.35 11.53 -2.80
C ASP A 149 2.04 12.27 -3.16
N ALA A 150 1.09 11.50 -3.67
CA ALA A 150 0.02 12.00 -4.49
C ALA A 150 -1.05 12.33 -3.49
N THR A 151 -1.28 13.63 -3.37
CA THR A 151 -2.54 14.18 -2.91
C THR A 151 -3.66 13.27 -3.42
N LEU A 152 -4.21 12.46 -2.54
CA LEU A 152 -5.46 11.75 -2.77
C LEU A 152 -6.49 12.86 -2.80
N ILE A 153 -6.67 13.48 -3.98
CA ILE A 153 -7.54 14.64 -4.11
C ILE A 153 -8.95 14.12 -3.94
N PRO A 154 -9.69 14.54 -2.90
CA PRO A 154 -11.11 14.25 -2.84
C PRO A 154 -11.75 14.84 -4.09
N VAL A 155 -12.55 14.05 -4.80
CA VAL A 155 -13.33 14.56 -5.94
C VAL A 155 -14.11 15.78 -5.44
N PRO A 156 -13.93 16.97 -6.05
CA PRO A 156 -14.68 18.15 -5.64
C PRO A 156 -16.17 17.84 -5.82
N LYS A 157 -16.97 18.05 -4.76
CA LYS A 157 -18.41 17.77 -4.71
C LYS A 157 -19.24 18.61 -5.70
N GLN A 158 -18.60 19.46 -6.49
CA GLN A 158 -19.20 20.26 -7.55
C GLN A 158 -18.44 20.01 -8.85
N LEU A 159 -18.74 18.92 -9.54
CA LEU A 159 -18.57 18.86 -10.98
C LEU A 159 -19.53 17.81 -11.55
N VAL A 160 -20.66 18.34 -11.99
CA VAL A 160 -21.52 17.80 -13.04
C VAL A 160 -20.61 17.29 -14.16
N PHE A 161 -20.86 16.06 -14.62
CA PHE A 161 -20.17 15.39 -15.73
C PHE A 161 -19.85 16.36 -16.87
N PHE A 162 -18.57 16.71 -17.06
CA PHE A 162 -18.11 17.33 -18.30
C PHE A 162 -17.41 16.28 -19.16
N GLN A 163 -18.11 15.98 -20.23
CA GLN A 163 -17.79 15.13 -21.36
C GLN A 163 -16.35 15.38 -21.86
N ILE A 164 -15.43 14.44 -21.60
CA ILE A 164 -14.17 14.37 -22.37
C ILE A 164 -14.53 13.76 -23.72
N ARG A 165 -14.76 14.62 -24.71
CA ARG A 165 -14.84 14.25 -26.12
C ARG A 165 -13.45 13.84 -26.61
N ILE A 166 -13.19 12.56 -26.67
CA ILE A 166 -12.23 11.99 -27.63
C ILE A 166 -12.91 10.79 -28.29
N GLY A 167 -13.26 10.97 -29.57
CA GLY A 167 -13.41 9.94 -30.61
C GLY A 167 -14.14 8.64 -30.27
N VAL A 168 -15.39 8.57 -30.73
CA VAL A 168 -16.07 7.39 -31.32
C VAL A 168 -15.90 6.06 -30.58
N ILE A 169 -16.92 5.66 -29.83
CA ILE A 169 -17.57 4.34 -29.93
C ILE A 169 -18.99 4.52 -29.36
N ILE A 170 -19.98 4.28 -30.21
CA ILE A 170 -21.40 4.22 -29.87
C ILE A 170 -21.64 2.86 -29.22
N ILE A 171 -22.19 2.81 -28.01
CA ILE A 171 -23.00 1.67 -27.57
C ILE A 171 -24.25 2.22 -26.89
N HIS A 172 -25.37 2.00 -27.59
CA HIS A 172 -26.72 2.30 -27.16
C HIS A 172 -27.13 1.27 -26.09
N VAL A 173 -27.73 1.70 -24.99
CA VAL A 173 -28.45 0.79 -24.09
C VAL A 173 -29.78 1.45 -23.76
N GLN A 174 -30.87 0.70 -23.99
CA GLN A 174 -32.24 1.05 -23.61
C GLN A 174 -32.41 1.13 -22.10
#